data_AF-A0A835X3N8-F1
#
_entry.id   AF-A0A835X3N8-F1
#
_cell.length_a   1.000
_cell.length_b   1.000
_cell.length_c   1.000
_cell.angle_alpha   90.00
_cell.angle_beta   90.00
_cell.angle_gamma   90.00
#
_symmetry.space_group_name_H-M   'P 1'
#
loop_
_entity.id
_entity.type
_entity.pdbx_description
1 polymer ?
#
loop_
_entity_poly.entity_id
_entity_poly.type
_entity_poly.pdbx_seq_one_letter_code
_entity_poly.pdbx_strand_id
1 'polypeptide(L)'
;MTTVPEQQSKKSLLQQFNETRSRTLELVKTLEKDDFVVQTAFYMSPPKWHIGHVSWMYEVILSKIDKNYEFYSKEFSEYLNSYYQQFGVPQDKGRRGLVSRPTVDQI
;
A
#
# COMPACT_ATOMS: atom_id res chain seq x y z
N MET A 1 -11.73 10.32 -47.20
CA MET A 1 -10.67 10.74 -46.26
C MET A 1 -11.10 10.27 -44.88
N THR A 2 -10.65 9.09 -44.47
CA THR A 2 -10.90 8.55 -43.14
C THR A 2 -9.88 9.16 -42.19
N THR A 3 -10.35 9.97 -41.25
CA THR A 3 -9.54 10.56 -40.17
C THR A 3 -9.03 9.43 -39.29
N VAL A 4 -7.71 9.26 -39.23
CA VAL A 4 -7.03 8.38 -38.27
C VAL A 4 -7.32 8.93 -36.86
N PRO A 5 -7.75 8.10 -35.88
CA PRO A 5 -7.97 8.58 -34.52
C PRO A 5 -6.64 9.08 -33.95
N GLU A 6 -6.69 10.27 -33.38
CA GLU A 6 -5.59 10.92 -32.67
C GLU A 6 -4.93 9.93 -31.70
N GLN A 7 -3.63 9.69 -31.89
CA GLN A 7 -2.83 8.79 -31.08
C GLN A 7 -2.80 9.36 -29.65
N GLN A 8 -3.59 8.76 -28.75
CA GLN A 8 -3.66 9.22 -27.37
C GLN A 8 -2.27 9.14 -26.74
N SER A 9 -1.67 10.31 -26.46
CA SER A 9 -0.34 10.42 -25.85
C SER A 9 -0.28 9.55 -24.60
N LYS A 10 0.58 8.53 -24.62
CA LYS A 10 0.73 7.58 -23.54
C LYS A 10 1.33 8.30 -22.34
N LYS A 11 0.58 8.38 -21.23
CA LYS A 11 1.05 8.97 -19.97
C LYS A 11 2.38 8.35 -19.55
N SER A 12 3.29 9.16 -19.01
CA SER A 12 4.55 8.64 -18.46
C SER A 12 4.28 7.67 -17.29
N LEU A 13 5.21 6.76 -17.02
CA LEU A 13 5.09 5.83 -15.89
C LEU A 13 4.96 6.58 -14.56
N LEU A 14 5.70 7.68 -14.40
CA LEU A 14 5.63 8.53 -13.22
C LEU A 14 4.23 9.16 -13.06
N GLN A 15 3.63 9.63 -14.15
CA GLN A 15 2.27 10.18 -14.09
C GLN A 15 1.26 9.10 -13.70
N GLN A 16 1.33 7.90 -14.29
CA GLN A 16 0.43 6.80 -13.96
C GLN A 16 0.58 6.35 -12.51
N PHE A 17 1.82 6.30 -12.01
CA PHE A 17 2.11 6.02 -10.60
C PHE A 17 1.45 7.05 -9.68
N ASN A 18 1.67 8.36 -9.94
CA ASN A 18 1.10 9.43 -9.13
C ASN A 18 -0.44 9.44 -9.14
N GLU A 19 -1.06 9.21 -10.30
CA GLU A 19 -2.51 9.13 -10.43
C GLU A 19 -3.08 7.93 -9.65
N THR A 20 -2.40 6.77 -9.72
CA THR A 20 -2.81 5.58 -8.98
C THR A 20 -2.71 5.80 -7.47
N ARG A 21 -1.60 6.40 -6.99
CA ARG A 21 -1.42 6.74 -5.57
C ARG A 21 -2.48 7.74 -5.10
N SER A 22 -2.75 8.77 -5.89
CA SER A 22 -3.78 9.78 -5.58
C SER A 22 -5.18 9.15 -5.49
N ARG A 23 -5.50 8.23 -6.42
CA ARG A 23 -6.78 7.49 -6.40
C ARG A 23 -6.94 6.64 -5.14
N THR A 24 -5.88 5.99 -4.66
CA THR A 24 -5.93 5.24 -3.40
C THR A 24 -6.26 6.14 -2.22
N LEU A 25 -5.67 7.33 -2.14
CA LEU A 25 -5.96 8.29 -1.07
C LEU A 25 -7.37 8.87 -1.19
N GLU A 26 -7.84 9.11 -2.41
CA GLU A 26 -9.20 9.59 -2.68
C GLU A 26 -10.28 8.60 -2.20
N LEU A 27 -10.04 7.29 -2.32
CA LEU A 27 -10.98 6.25 -1.85
C LEU A 27 -11.23 6.28 -0.33
N VAL A 28 -10.25 6.76 0.44
CA VAL A 28 -10.31 6.77 1.90
C VAL A 28 -10.50 8.18 2.48
N LYS A 29 -10.67 9.21 1.63
CA LYS A 29 -10.63 10.61 2.05
C LYS A 29 -11.70 11.01 3.07
N THR A 30 -12.82 10.28 3.10
CA THR A 30 -13.96 10.57 3.98
C THR A 30 -13.95 9.71 5.24
N LEU A 31 -12.96 8.84 5.41
CA LEU A 31 -12.84 7.98 6.58
C LEU A 31 -12.24 8.77 7.74
N GLU A 32 -12.78 8.55 8.94
CA GLU A 32 -12.23 9.08 10.18
C GLU A 32 -11.18 8.12 10.75
N LYS A 33 -10.33 8.60 11.67
CA LYS A 33 -9.20 7.83 12.19
C LYS A 33 -9.58 6.43 12.73
N ASP A 34 -10.75 6.31 13.33
CA ASP A 34 -11.23 5.04 13.88
C ASP A 34 -11.61 4.04 12.78
N ASP A 35 -12.14 4.52 11.64
CA ASP A 35 -12.51 3.68 10.49
C ASP A 35 -11.30 2.97 9.89
N PHE A 36 -10.11 3.57 10.00
CA PHE A 36 -8.86 3.01 9.48
C PHE A 36 -8.34 1.79 10.26
N VAL A 37 -8.87 1.52 11.45
CA VAL A 37 -8.38 0.47 12.35
C VAL A 37 -9.29 -0.75 12.36
N VAL A 38 -10.58 -0.57 12.09
CA VAL A 38 -11.58 -1.65 12.21
C VAL A 38 -11.33 -2.78 11.20
N GLN A 39 -11.41 -4.01 11.69
CA GLN A 39 -11.47 -5.22 10.89
C GLN A 39 -12.80 -5.93 11.12
N THR A 40 -13.73 -5.80 10.17
CA THR A 40 -15.11 -6.32 10.30
C THR A 40 -15.23 -7.82 10.05
N ALA A 41 -14.25 -8.43 9.37
CA ALA A 41 -14.19 -9.87 9.14
C ALA A 41 -12.74 -10.37 9.07
N PHE A 42 -12.51 -11.64 9.43
CA PHE A 42 -11.17 -12.25 9.46
C PHE A 42 -10.45 -12.23 8.10
N TYR A 43 -11.21 -12.20 7.00
CA TYR A 43 -10.67 -12.15 5.64
C TYR A 43 -10.46 -10.73 5.10
N MET A 44 -10.91 -9.69 5.83
CA MET A 44 -10.69 -8.29 5.48
C MET A 44 -9.41 -7.75 6.11
N SER A 45 -8.97 -6.57 5.71
CA SER A 45 -7.89 -5.84 6.36
C SER A 45 -8.30 -4.39 6.58
N PRO A 46 -7.84 -3.73 7.66
CA PRO A 46 -8.17 -2.34 7.90
C PRO A 46 -7.66 -1.41 6.78
N PRO A 47 -8.33 -0.28 6.50
CA PRO A 47 -7.87 0.67 5.50
C PRO A 47 -6.40 1.12 5.68
N LYS A 48 -5.94 1.34 6.93
CA LYS A 48 -4.52 1.69 7.17
C LYS A 48 -3.56 0.60 6.74
N TRP A 49 -3.95 -0.66 6.90
CA TRP A 49 -3.13 -1.79 6.47
C TRP A 49 -3.03 -1.81 4.95
N HIS A 50 -4.12 -1.55 4.23
CA HIS A 50 -4.10 -1.51 2.76
C HIS A 50 -3.17 -0.43 2.20
N ILE A 51 -3.24 0.80 2.74
CA ILE A 51 -2.41 1.93 2.28
C ILE A 51 -0.93 1.67 2.57
N GLY A 52 -0.62 1.20 3.78
CA GLY A 52 0.74 0.81 4.14
C GLY A 52 1.24 -0.33 3.25
N HIS A 53 0.43 -1.38 3.06
CA HIS A 53 0.84 -2.59 2.34
C HIS A 53 1.25 -2.31 0.90
N VAL A 54 0.50 -1.47 0.18
CA VAL A 54 0.89 -1.10 -1.19
C VAL A 54 2.16 -0.25 -1.23
N SER A 55 2.43 0.55 -0.20
CA SER A 55 3.70 1.30 -0.08
C SER A 55 4.87 0.35 0.22
N TRP A 56 4.70 -0.56 1.18
CA TRP A 56 5.67 -1.60 1.53
C TRP A 56 6.02 -2.50 0.33
N MET A 57 5.05 -2.80 -0.54
CA MET A 57 5.33 -3.58 -1.75
C MET A 57 6.33 -2.88 -2.69
N TYR A 58 6.35 -1.54 -2.73
CA TYR A 58 7.38 -0.80 -3.45
C TYR A 58 8.73 -0.89 -2.76
N GLU A 59 8.79 -0.82 -1.42
CA GLU A 59 10.04 -1.04 -0.67
C GLU A 59 10.64 -2.41 -0.96
N VAL A 60 9.82 -3.46 -1.01
CA VAL A 60 10.21 -4.82 -1.40
C VAL A 60 10.78 -4.88 -2.82
N ILE A 61 10.25 -4.11 -3.75
CA ILE A 61 10.76 -4.05 -5.12
C ILE A 61 12.10 -3.29 -5.13
N LEU A 62 12.17 -2.14 -4.43
CA LEU A 62 13.38 -1.33 -4.35
C LEU A 62 14.53 -2.09 -3.70
N SER A 63 14.27 -2.85 -2.63
CA SER A 63 15.29 -3.68 -1.96
C SER A 63 15.86 -4.81 -2.83
N LYS A 64 15.16 -5.18 -3.92
CA LYS A 64 15.66 -6.16 -4.90
C LYS A 64 16.49 -5.51 -6.01
N ILE A 65 16.29 -4.22 -6.24
CA ILE A 65 16.99 -3.45 -7.29
C ILE A 65 18.25 -2.82 -6.72
N ASP A 66 18.16 -2.25 -5.51
CA ASP A 66 19.24 -1.62 -4.78
C ASP A 66 19.56 -2.40 -3.50
N LYS A 67 20.77 -2.97 -3.44
CA LYS A 67 21.24 -3.77 -2.30
C LYS A 67 21.48 -2.94 -1.04
N ASN A 68 21.59 -1.62 -1.18
CA ASN A 68 21.79 -0.68 -0.07
C ASN A 68 20.48 0.01 0.34
N TYR A 69 19.34 -0.39 -0.24
CA TYR A 69 18.05 0.18 0.13
C TYR A 69 17.70 -0.18 1.58
N GLU A 70 17.48 0.85 2.38
CA GLU A 70 16.98 0.71 3.75
C GLU A 70 15.46 0.87 3.76
N PHE A 71 14.77 -0.10 4.34
CA PHE A 71 13.33 0.00 4.57
C PHE A 71 13.04 1.16 5.53
N TYR A 72 11.96 1.89 5.28
CA TYR A 72 11.49 3.01 6.08
C TYR A 72 11.36 2.65 7.57
N SER A 73 10.79 1.48 7.86
CA SER A 73 10.71 0.94 9.21
C SER A 73 10.61 -0.59 9.19
N LYS A 74 11.44 -1.23 10.01
CA LYS A 74 11.40 -2.68 10.20
C LYS A 74 10.04 -3.14 10.77
N GLU A 75 9.52 -2.41 11.75
CA GLU A 75 8.22 -2.71 12.38
C GLU A 75 7.07 -2.62 11.37
N PHE A 76 7.13 -1.65 10.46
CA PHE A 76 6.14 -1.49 9.41
C PHE A 76 6.25 -2.65 8.42
N SER A 77 7.48 -3.02 8.03
CA SER A 77 7.70 -4.16 7.14
C SER A 77 7.13 -5.46 7.71
N GLU A 78 7.29 -5.70 9.02
CA GLU A 78 6.72 -6.87 9.69
C GLU A 78 5.18 -6.83 9.69
N TYR A 79 4.57 -5.69 10.02
CA TYR A 79 3.11 -5.54 10.03
C TYR A 79 2.45 -5.62 8.65
N LEU A 80 3.11 -5.05 7.63
CA LEU A 80 2.59 -4.90 6.28
C LEU A 80 2.89 -6.09 5.37
N ASN A 81 3.73 -7.03 5.81
CA ASN A 81 3.99 -8.27 5.10
C ASN A 81 2.72 -9.13 5.00
N SER A 82 2.24 -9.35 3.77
CA SER A 82 1.01 -10.09 3.52
C SER A 82 1.14 -11.59 3.73
N TYR A 83 2.23 -12.19 3.24
CA TYR A 83 2.47 -13.64 3.22
C TYR A 83 3.91 -14.03 2.77
N TYR A 84 4.81 -13.06 2.58
CA TYR A 84 6.13 -13.31 2.02
C TYR A 84 7.12 -13.73 3.13
N GLN A 85 7.33 -15.05 3.24
CA GLN A 85 8.22 -15.65 4.24
C GLN A 85 9.67 -15.14 4.20
N GLN A 86 10.15 -14.72 3.01
CA GLN A 86 11.50 -14.14 2.85
C GLN A 86 11.68 -12.80 3.60
N PHE A 87 10.58 -12.12 3.96
CA PHE A 87 10.57 -10.85 4.70
C PHE A 87 10.12 -11.05 6.16
N GLY A 88 10.24 -12.27 6.70
CA GLY A 88 9.89 -12.62 8.08
C GLY A 88 8.54 -13.32 8.21
N VAL A 89 8.13 -13.56 9.46
CA VAL A 89 6.85 -14.20 9.79
C VAL A 89 5.71 -13.22 9.52
N PRO A 90 4.78 -13.52 8.59
CA PRO A 90 3.69 -12.62 8.28
C PRO A 90 2.73 -12.44 9.47
N GLN A 91 2.22 -11.23 9.65
CA GLN A 91 1.16 -10.96 10.62
C GLN A 91 -0.10 -11.79 10.30
N ASP A 92 -0.71 -12.38 11.34
CA ASP A 92 -1.98 -13.08 11.19
C ASP A 92 -3.04 -12.15 10.59
N LYS A 93 -3.55 -12.53 9.41
CA LYS A 93 -4.54 -11.77 8.65
C LYS A 93 -5.79 -11.48 9.48
N GLY A 94 -6.25 -12.45 10.30
CA GLY A 94 -7.44 -12.30 11.14
C GLY A 94 -7.27 -11.31 12.30
N ARG A 95 -6.05 -10.84 12.53
CA ARG A 95 -5.67 -10.02 13.69
C ARG A 95 -5.09 -8.67 13.32
N ARG A 96 -5.16 -8.25 12.05
CA ARG A 96 -4.61 -6.97 11.56
C ARG A 96 -5.28 -5.75 12.20
N GLY A 97 -6.57 -5.86 12.54
CA GLY A 97 -7.34 -4.82 13.24
C GLY A 97 -7.05 -4.70 14.74
N LEU A 98 -6.30 -5.65 15.32
CA LEU A 98 -5.86 -5.56 16.73
C LEU A 98 -4.62 -4.68 16.90
N VAL A 99 -4.00 -4.26 15.80
CA VAL A 99 -2.73 -3.54 15.84
C VAL A 99 -2.98 -2.03 15.75
N SER A 100 -2.82 -1.33 16.87
CA SER A 100 -3.05 0.11 16.99
C SER A 100 -1.92 0.96 16.41
N ARG A 101 -0.72 0.39 16.23
CA ARG A 101 0.44 1.02 15.60
C ARG A 101 0.87 0.28 14.33
N PRO A 102 1.40 0.95 13.31
CA PRO A 102 1.46 2.42 13.15
C PRO A 102 0.10 3.11 13.15
N THR A 103 0.10 4.39 13.54
CA THR A 103 -1.10 5.24 13.48
C THR A 103 -1.44 5.59 12.03
N VAL A 104 -2.66 6.08 11.82
CA VAL A 104 -3.10 6.56 10.51
C VAL A 104 -2.15 7.62 9.95
N ASP A 105 -1.74 8.60 10.76
CA ASP A 105 -0.83 9.67 10.33
C ASP A 105 0.62 9.21 10.05
N GLN A 106 0.97 7.98 10.44
CA GLN A 106 2.30 7.40 10.21
C GLN A 106 2.35 6.56 8.93
N ILE A 107 1.18 6.13 8.43
CA ILE A 107 1.02 5.31 7.22
C ILE A 107 0.98 6.21 5.98
#